data_AF-A0A4Q3YIM7-F1
#
_entry.id   AF-A0A4Q3YIM7-F1
#
_cell.length_a   1.000
_cell.length_b   1.000
_cell.length_c   1.000
_cell.angle_alpha   90.00
_cell.angle_beta   90.00
_cell.angle_gamma   90.00
#
_symmetry.space_group_name_H-M   'P 1'
#
loop_
_entity.id
_entity.type
_entity.pdbx_description
1 polymer ?
#
loop_
_entity_poly.entity_id
_entity_poly.type
_entity_poly.pdbx_seq_one_letter_code
_entity_poly.pdbx_strand_id
1 'polypeptide(L)'
;HALLALAPLFAGCDPNDLGSAWEIDTIGTGMPSVFVFDRQPGGVGLADAIWSRRDEWIAAAAALLEECPCDDGCPRCILTSRCPLGNEALDKRAAIRSLRAIVAN
;
A
#
# COMPACT_ATOMS: atom_id res chain seq x y z
N HIS A 1 -0.49 2.61 -3.55
CA HIS A 1 -1.50 1.79 -4.25
C HIS A 1 -1.28 0.29 -4.08
N ALA A 2 -0.12 -0.26 -4.46
CA ALA A 2 0.16 -1.71 -4.35
C ALA A 2 -0.13 -2.31 -2.96
N LEU A 3 0.27 -1.62 -1.88
CA LEU A 3 -0.03 -2.02 -0.50
C LEU A 3 -1.55 -2.21 -0.28
N LEU A 4 -2.36 -1.18 -0.53
CA LEU A 4 -3.82 -1.27 -0.37
C LEU A 4 -4.45 -2.35 -1.27
N ALA A 5 -3.92 -2.55 -2.49
CA ALA A 5 -4.44 -3.55 -3.42
C ALA A 5 -4.29 -4.99 -2.90
N LEU A 6 -3.21 -5.27 -2.16
CA LEU A 6 -2.95 -6.59 -1.57
C LEU A 6 -3.52 -6.75 -0.17
N ALA A 7 -3.77 -5.67 0.56
CA ALA A 7 -4.21 -5.70 1.95
C ALA A 7 -5.42 -6.63 2.22
N PRO A 8 -6.47 -6.69 1.37
CA PRO A 8 -7.60 -7.60 1.57
C PRO A 8 -7.21 -9.08 1.60
N LEU A 9 -6.14 -9.49 0.91
CA LEU A 9 -5.64 -10.88 0.92
C LEU A 9 -5.03 -11.26 2.28
N PHE A 10 -4.53 -10.28 3.02
CA PHE A 10 -3.93 -10.49 4.35
C PHE A 10 -4.98 -10.39 5.46
N ALA A 11 -6.02 -9.57 5.26
CA ALA A 11 -7.12 -9.42 6.21
C ALA A 11 -8.28 -10.41 6.01
N GLY A 12 -8.43 -10.99 4.82
CA GLY A 12 -9.58 -11.83 4.46
C GLY A 12 -10.89 -11.03 4.34
N CYS A 13 -10.83 -9.81 3.80
CA CYS A 13 -11.97 -8.87 3.73
C CYS A 13 -12.32 -8.45 2.29
N ASP A 14 -13.40 -7.67 2.13
CA ASP A 14 -13.69 -7.03 0.86
C ASP A 14 -12.75 -5.83 0.64
N PRO A 15 -12.30 -5.54 -0.60
CA PRO A 15 -11.48 -4.37 -0.88
C PRO A 15 -12.13 -3.02 -0.52
N ASN A 16 -13.44 -2.97 -0.30
CA ASN A 16 -14.14 -1.76 0.13
C ASN A 16 -14.15 -1.56 1.64
N ASP A 17 -13.71 -2.55 2.43
CA ASP A 17 -13.63 -2.46 3.90
C ASP A 17 -12.39 -1.69 4.37
N LEU A 18 -11.41 -1.49 3.48
CA LEU A 18 -10.14 -0.82 3.77
C LEU A 18 -10.00 0.51 3.03
N GLY A 19 -9.40 1.49 3.71
CA GLY A 19 -8.98 2.76 3.16
C GLY A 19 -7.46 2.92 3.20
N SER A 20 -6.96 3.93 2.49
CA SER A 20 -5.55 4.34 2.60
C SER A 20 -5.40 5.85 2.51
N ALA A 21 -4.36 6.38 3.15
CA ALA A 21 -3.91 7.75 3.03
C ALA A 21 -2.37 7.79 3.02
N TRP A 22 -1.80 8.95 2.71
CA TRP A 22 -0.36 9.17 2.80
C TRP A 22 -0.09 10.62 3.21
N GLU A 23 1.02 10.85 3.88
CA GLU A 23 1.49 12.17 4.31
C GLU A 23 3.01 12.24 4.16
N ILE A 24 3.53 13.42 3.82
CA ILE A 24 4.99 13.65 3.71
C ILE A 24 5.61 13.95 5.07
N ASP A 25 4.86 14.60 5.95
CA ASP A 25 5.25 14.91 7.32
C ASP A 25 4.07 14.64 8.25
N THR A 26 4.06 13.43 8.81
CA THR A 26 3.05 13.05 9.81
C THR A 26 3.47 13.62 11.16
N ILE A 27 2.69 14.56 11.69
CA ILE A 27 2.70 15.07 13.08
C ILE A 27 4.11 15.13 13.70
N GLY A 28 5.06 15.78 13.01
CA GLY A 28 6.39 16.06 13.53
C GLY A 28 7.37 14.88 13.54
N THR A 29 7.05 13.78 12.87
CA THR A 29 8.00 12.68 12.64
C THR A 29 9.03 13.01 11.56
N GLY A 30 8.73 13.95 10.66
CA GLY A 30 9.61 14.33 9.56
C GLY A 30 9.80 13.21 8.51
N MET A 31 9.03 12.13 8.58
CA MET A 31 9.13 11.00 7.65
C MET A 31 7.84 10.82 6.85
N PRO A 32 7.93 10.56 5.54
CA PRO A 32 6.79 10.18 4.73
C PRO A 32 6.17 8.88 5.25
N SER A 33 4.84 8.87 5.38
CA SER A 33 4.09 7.76 5.94
C SER A 33 2.94 7.35 5.03
N VAL A 34 2.67 6.05 4.98
CA VAL A 34 1.52 5.46 4.28
C VAL A 34 0.65 4.78 5.32
N PHE A 35 -0.65 5.07 5.27
CA PHE A 35 -1.65 4.53 6.19
C PHE A 35 -2.58 3.58 5.44
N VAL A 36 -2.92 2.47 6.09
CA VAL A 36 -4.02 1.57 5.70
C VAL A 36 -4.87 1.34 6.93
N PHE A 37 -6.19 1.50 6.81
CA PHE A 37 -7.10 1.53 7.95
C PHE A 37 -8.47 0.93 7.61
N ASP A 38 -9.14 0.40 8.63
CA ASP A 38 -10.54 0.00 8.58
C ASP A 38 -11.44 1.21 8.22
N ARG A 39 -12.33 1.06 7.24
CA ARG A 39 -13.34 2.08 6.93
C ARG A 39 -14.52 2.06 7.89
N GLN A 40 -14.74 0.94 8.58
CA GLN A 40 -15.82 0.82 9.54
C GLN A 40 -15.53 1.72 10.75
N PRO A 41 -16.47 2.63 11.14
CA PRO A 41 -16.30 3.46 12.32
C PRO A 41 -16.05 2.62 13.58
N GLY A 42 -15.06 3.01 14.37
CA GLY A 42 -14.62 2.27 15.55
C GLY A 42 -13.61 1.15 15.27
N GLY A 43 -13.40 0.77 14.01
CA GLY A 43 -12.48 -0.30 13.61
C GLY A 43 -13.00 -1.70 13.95
N VAL A 44 -12.66 -2.69 13.12
CA VAL A 44 -13.01 -4.10 13.38
C VAL A 44 -11.78 -5.02 13.38
N GLY A 45 -10.58 -4.45 13.32
CA GLY A 45 -9.31 -5.15 13.46
C GLY A 45 -8.70 -5.62 12.13
N LEU A 46 -9.18 -5.13 10.98
CA LEU A 46 -8.60 -5.50 9.68
C LEU A 46 -7.19 -4.96 9.54
N ALA A 47 -6.96 -3.69 9.92
CA ALA A 47 -5.63 -3.10 9.91
C ALA A 47 -4.66 -3.85 10.83
N ASP A 48 -5.12 -4.27 12.02
CA ASP A 48 -4.31 -5.05 12.96
C ASP A 48 -3.93 -6.42 12.39
N ALA A 49 -4.89 -7.10 11.73
CA ALA A 49 -4.64 -8.37 11.06
C ALA A 49 -3.57 -8.23 9.96
N ILE A 50 -3.65 -7.17 9.14
CA ILE A 50 -2.63 -6.86 8.13
C ILE A 50 -1.29 -6.56 8.80
N TRP A 51 -1.28 -5.74 9.85
CA TRP A 51 -0.06 -5.30 10.52
C TRP A 51 0.70 -6.45 11.18
N SER A 52 -0.01 -7.44 11.72
CA SER A 52 0.58 -8.65 12.27
C SER A 52 1.43 -9.43 11.25
N ARG A 53 1.14 -9.25 9.95
CA ARG A 53 1.82 -9.86 8.81
C ARG A 53 2.47 -8.82 7.88
N ARG A 54 2.82 -7.64 8.42
CA ARG A 54 3.28 -6.49 7.64
C ARG A 54 4.49 -6.80 6.76
N ASP A 55 5.45 -7.58 7.24
CA ASP A 55 6.69 -7.84 6.49
C ASP A 55 6.40 -8.69 5.24
N GLU A 56 5.55 -9.72 5.36
CA GLU A 56 5.05 -10.52 4.24
C GLU A 56 4.23 -9.66 3.26
N TRP A 57 3.36 -8.79 3.79
CA TRP A 57 2.50 -7.94 2.99
C TRP A 57 3.28 -6.91 2.18
N ILE A 58 4.25 -6.24 2.80
CA ILE A 58 5.11 -5.25 2.13
C ILE A 58 6.03 -5.94 1.11
N ALA A 59 6.58 -7.12 1.44
CA ALA A 59 7.37 -7.92 0.51
C ALA A 59 6.54 -8.36 -0.71
N ALA A 60 5.29 -8.78 -0.51
CA ALA A 60 4.37 -9.14 -1.59
C ALA A 60 4.05 -7.94 -2.49
N ALA A 61 3.89 -6.74 -1.92
CA ALA A 61 3.70 -5.52 -2.71
C ALA A 61 4.93 -5.17 -3.55
N ALA A 62 6.15 -5.37 -3.02
CA ALA A 62 7.38 -5.20 -3.80
C ALA A 62 7.47 -6.21 -4.95
N ALA A 63 7.21 -7.49 -4.67
CA ALA A 63 7.21 -8.56 -5.67
C ALA A 63 6.19 -8.29 -6.80
N LEU A 64 4.96 -7.86 -6.47
CA LEU A 64 3.94 -7.49 -7.46
C LEU A 64 4.45 -6.44 -8.46
N LEU A 65 5.18 -5.43 -7.97
CA LEU A 65 5.73 -4.40 -8.83
C LEU A 65 6.90 -4.94 -9.68
N GLU A 66 7.81 -5.69 -9.08
CA GLU A 66 8.99 -6.25 -9.74
C GLU A 66 8.64 -7.26 -10.84
N GLU A 67 7.67 -8.15 -10.60
CA GLU A 67 7.24 -9.19 -11.53
C GLU A 67 6.38 -8.65 -12.69
N CYS A 68 5.82 -7.44 -12.53
CA CYS A 68 5.01 -6.85 -13.58
C CYS A 68 5.90 -6.41 -14.77
N PRO A 69 5.62 -6.85 -16.01
CA PRO A 69 6.49 -6.60 -17.17
C PRO A 69 6.40 -5.17 -17.73
N CYS A 70 5.64 -4.27 -17.11
CA CYS A 70 5.53 -2.87 -17.55
C CYS A 70 6.73 -2.03 -17.08
N ASP A 71 7.04 -0.95 -17.80
CA ASP A 71 8.17 -0.10 -17.46
C ASP A 71 7.83 0.94 -16.36
N ASP A 72 6.77 1.71 -16.57
CA ASP A 72 6.48 2.90 -15.75
C ASP A 72 5.32 2.71 -14.76
N GLY A 73 4.61 1.58 -14.84
CA GLY A 73 3.43 1.29 -14.04
C GLY A 73 2.18 1.09 -14.90
N CYS A 74 1.30 0.17 -14.49
CA CYS A 74 0.05 -0.11 -15.20
C CYS A 74 -1.05 -0.54 -14.22
N PRO A 75 -2.31 -0.71 -14.69
CA PRO A 75 -3.44 -1.13 -13.84
C PRO A 75 -3.26 -2.48 -13.16
N ARG A 76 -2.30 -3.30 -13.61
CA ARG A 76 -1.99 -4.60 -12.99
C ARG A 76 -1.10 -4.50 -11.76
N CYS A 77 -0.39 -3.39 -11.54
CA CYS A 77 0.65 -3.32 -10.51
C CYS A 77 0.55 -2.10 -9.59
N ILE A 78 0.34 -0.89 -10.14
CA ILE A 78 0.44 0.35 -9.34
C ILE A 78 -0.67 1.36 -9.63
N LEU A 79 -1.35 1.29 -10.77
CA LEU A 79 -2.48 2.18 -11.05
C LEU A 79 -3.76 1.63 -10.43
N THR A 80 -4.65 2.50 -9.97
CA THR A 80 -5.98 2.11 -9.49
C THR A 80 -7.04 3.06 -10.01
N SER A 81 -8.23 2.53 -10.32
CA SER A 81 -9.41 3.33 -10.66
C SER A 81 -9.95 4.13 -9.47
N ARG A 82 -9.48 3.82 -8.25
CA ARG A 82 -9.89 4.48 -7.00
C ARG A 82 -8.98 5.65 -6.61
N CYS A 83 -8.02 6.03 -7.44
CA CYS A 83 -7.08 7.10 -7.12
C CYS A 83 -7.76 8.47 -7.30
N PRO A 84 -7.95 9.27 -6.25
CA PRO A 84 -8.57 10.59 -6.37
C PRO A 84 -7.66 11.60 -7.11
N LEU A 85 -6.36 11.32 -7.19
CA LEU A 85 -5.34 12.15 -7.84
C LEU A 85 -5.04 11.70 -9.29
N GLY A 86 -5.91 10.91 -9.91
CA GLY A 86 -5.77 10.53 -11.32
C GLY A 86 -4.56 9.64 -11.65
N ASN A 87 -3.88 9.08 -10.65
CA ASN A 87 -2.62 8.35 -10.79
C ASN A 87 -1.44 9.19 -11.33
N GLU A 88 -1.48 10.53 -11.22
CA GLU A 88 -0.47 11.42 -11.81
C GLU A 88 0.90 11.40 -11.10
N ALA A 89 0.91 11.16 -9.78
CA ALA A 89 2.12 11.21 -8.95
C ALA A 89 2.62 9.81 -8.54
N LEU A 90 2.87 8.93 -9.52
CA LEU A 90 3.34 7.56 -9.27
C LEU A 90 4.68 7.29 -9.94
N ASP A 91 5.56 6.60 -9.22
CA ASP A 91 6.82 6.08 -9.75
C ASP A 91 7.00 4.63 -9.30
N LYS A 92 6.96 3.70 -10.26
CA LYS A 92 7.10 2.27 -10.02
C LYS A 92 8.46 1.92 -9.40
N ARG A 93 9.54 2.50 -9.91
CA ARG A 93 10.92 2.18 -9.49
C ARG A 93 11.19 2.74 -8.09
N ALA A 94 10.73 3.95 -7.80
CA ALA A 94 10.81 4.54 -6.47
C ALA A 94 9.98 3.71 -5.47
N ALA A 95 8.77 3.30 -5.83
CA ALA A 95 7.94 2.45 -4.97
C ALA A 95 8.64 1.13 -4.60
N ILE A 96 9.26 0.44 -5.57
CA ILE A 96 10.03 -0.80 -5.32
C ILE A 96 11.16 -0.53 -4.31
N ARG A 97 11.98 0.52 -4.55
CA ARG A 97 13.08 0.87 -3.64
C ARG A 97 12.60 1.15 -2.22
N SER A 98 11.52 1.93 -2.07
CA SER A 98 10.94 2.27 -0.77
C SER A 98 10.42 1.03 -0.04
N LEU A 99 9.68 0.15 -0.72
CA LEU A 99 9.13 -1.07 -0.10
C LEU A 99 10.25 -2.01 0.35
N ARG A 100 11.30 -2.19 -0.47
CA ARG A 100 12.46 -3.02 -0.11
C ARG A 100 13.26 -2.44 1.06
N ALA A 101 13.39 -1.11 1.14
CA ALA A 101 14.06 -0.46 2.27
C ALA A 101 13.29 -0.62 3.58
N ILE A 102 11.96 -0.68 3.55
CA ILE A 102 11.13 -0.89 4.75
C ILE A 102 11.28 -2.33 5.28
N VAL A 103 11.29 -3.35 4.41
CA VAL A 103 11.39 -4.77 4.82
C VAL A 103 12.80 -5.15 5.31
N ALA A 104 13.82 -4.41 4.90
CA ALA A 104 15.22 -4.69 5.27
C ALA A 104 15.60 -4.19 6.68
N ASN A 105 14.70 -3.52 7.39
CA ASN A 105 14.87 -3.03 8.76
C ASN A 105 14.01 -3.82 9.74
#